data_AF-A0A2T7U4I0-F1
#
_entry.id   AF-A0A2T7U4I0-F1
#
_cell.length_a   1.000
_cell.length_b   1.000
_cell.length_c   1.000
_cell.angle_alpha   90.00
_cell.angle_beta   90.00
_cell.angle_gamma   90.00
#
_symmetry.space_group_name_H-M   'P 1'
#
loop_
_entity.id
_entity.type
_entity.pdbx_description
1 polymer ?
#
loop_
_entity_poly.entity_id
_entity_poly.type
_entity_poly.pdbx_seq_one_letter_code
_entity_poly.pdbx_strand_id
1 'polypeptide(L)'
;MTIQRQIGFWIAALVVAVFLLFVLRGILLPFVAGFALAYLLDPLADRLQKIGIGRLGASLLILVLFVLVFIITLMILVPFAVQQVGAFVERVPSYVARLQELASEQLRPLLLRLGANGSLPEMQTSVGNLISQGLAWIATFLQGLWSGGQALLSIFSLLVVTPVVAFYMLVDWDRMVKTVDSWMPVRQRDTIRAIARDIDRAIAGFVRGQALVCIILGTFYAVGLAVIGLNFGALIGMTAGLLSFIPYVGSLTGLILSMGVAIVQFWPDWTMILATLGIFVFGQFVEGNILSPKLVGDSVGLHPVWLMFALLAFGALFGFVGLLLAVPLAAAMGVIARFALSQYLASPLYRGPGGPVIIHPKVEDKVDLDA
;
A
#
# COMPACT_ATOMS: atom_id res chain seq x y z
N MET A 1 16.77 26.59 -29.30
CA MET A 1 15.85 27.21 -28.33
C MET A 1 16.67 27.72 -27.16
N THR A 2 16.41 28.93 -26.65
CA THR A 2 17.09 29.42 -25.44
C THR A 2 16.68 28.55 -24.24
N ILE A 3 17.60 28.32 -23.30
CA ILE A 3 17.40 27.50 -22.10
C ILE A 3 16.12 27.93 -21.34
N GLN A 4 15.85 29.24 -21.28
CA GLN A 4 14.63 29.80 -20.66
C GLN A 4 13.33 29.29 -21.31
N ARG A 5 13.28 29.16 -22.65
CA ARG A 5 12.10 28.62 -23.35
C ARG A 5 11.93 27.13 -23.11
N GLN A 6 13.04 26.38 -23.00
CA GLN A 6 12.97 24.96 -22.65
C GLN A 6 12.48 24.76 -21.22
N ILE A 7 12.98 25.52 -20.25
CA ILE A 7 12.52 25.46 -18.86
C ILE A 7 11.02 25.81 -18.78
N GLY A 8 10.60 26.90 -19.43
CA GLY A 8 9.18 27.30 -19.46
C GLY A 8 8.27 26.23 -20.06
N PHE A 9 8.69 25.60 -21.16
CA PHE A 9 7.95 24.50 -21.78
C PHE A 9 7.82 23.28 -20.84
N TRP A 10 8.90 22.84 -20.21
CA TRP A 10 8.88 21.69 -19.30
C TRP A 10 8.07 21.96 -18.03
N ILE A 11 8.13 23.17 -17.49
CA ILE A 11 7.28 23.58 -16.35
C ILE A 11 5.81 23.56 -16.76
N ALA A 12 5.45 24.14 -17.92
CA ALA A 12 4.07 24.14 -18.40
C ALA A 12 3.56 22.71 -18.65
N ALA A 13 4.37 21.85 -19.28
CA ALA A 13 4.04 20.45 -19.50
C ALA A 13 3.81 19.70 -18.17
N LEU A 14 4.66 19.94 -17.16
CA LEU A 14 4.50 19.36 -15.83
C LEU A 14 3.19 19.80 -15.16
N VAL A 15 2.88 21.11 -15.21
CA VAL A 15 1.63 21.64 -14.63
C VAL A 15 0.40 21.03 -15.29
N VAL A 16 0.39 20.93 -16.63
CA VAL A 16 -0.71 20.29 -17.38
C VAL A 16 -0.83 18.81 -17.02
N ALA A 17 0.28 18.09 -16.91
CA ALA A 17 0.28 16.68 -16.51
C ALA A 17 -0.29 16.49 -15.09
N VAL A 18 0.14 17.30 -14.13
CA VAL A 18 -0.38 17.26 -12.74
C VAL A 18 -1.87 17.61 -12.71
N PHE A 19 -2.30 18.60 -13.49
CA PHE A 19 -3.71 18.97 -13.60
C PHE A 19 -4.56 17.82 -14.18
N LEU A 20 -4.09 17.18 -15.26
CA LEU A 20 -4.77 16.03 -15.85
C LEU A 20 -4.84 14.85 -14.87
N LEU A 21 -3.76 14.54 -14.15
CA LEU A 21 -3.76 13.51 -13.11
C LEU A 21 -4.76 13.83 -12.00
N PHE A 22 -4.87 15.11 -11.60
CA PHE A 22 -5.84 15.54 -10.60
C PHE A 22 -7.29 15.37 -11.08
N VAL A 23 -7.57 15.74 -12.33
CA VAL A 23 -8.91 15.58 -12.93
C VAL A 23 -9.27 14.10 -13.10
N LEU A 24 -8.32 13.27 -13.52
CA LEU A 24 -8.53 11.85 -13.83
C LEU A 24 -8.39 10.91 -12.63
N ARG A 25 -8.06 11.42 -11.43
CA ARG A 25 -7.74 10.60 -10.25
C ARG A 25 -8.80 9.56 -9.89
N GLY A 26 -10.08 9.83 -10.16
CA GLY A 26 -11.19 8.90 -9.90
C GLY A 26 -11.18 7.65 -10.79
N ILE A 27 -10.49 7.68 -11.93
CA ILE A 27 -10.43 6.59 -12.90
C ILE A 27 -9.03 5.93 -12.88
N LEU A 28 -8.03 6.53 -12.24
CA LEU A 28 -6.65 6.03 -12.24
C LEU A 28 -6.47 4.69 -11.51
N LEU A 29 -7.29 4.41 -10.50
CA LEU A 29 -7.10 3.23 -9.63
C LEU A 29 -7.00 1.90 -10.39
N PRO A 30 -7.95 1.50 -11.25
CA PRO A 30 -7.85 0.25 -12.01
C PRO A 30 -6.62 0.20 -12.93
N PHE A 31 -6.20 1.35 -13.48
CA PHE A 31 -4.99 1.41 -14.29
C PHE A 31 -3.76 1.19 -13.43
N VAL A 32 -3.62 1.92 -12.33
CA VAL A 32 -2.51 1.80 -11.38
C VAL A 32 -2.40 0.39 -10.81
N ALA A 33 -3.53 -0.20 -10.40
CA ALA A 33 -3.57 -1.57 -9.94
C ALA A 33 -3.18 -2.55 -11.06
N GLY A 34 -3.61 -2.30 -12.30
CA GLY A 34 -3.27 -3.12 -13.47
C GLY A 34 -1.78 -3.04 -13.80
N PHE A 35 -1.19 -1.84 -13.72
CA PHE A 35 0.25 -1.63 -13.85
C PHE A 35 1.02 -2.38 -12.76
N ALA A 36 0.64 -2.20 -11.48
CA ALA A 36 1.29 -2.88 -10.37
C ALA A 36 1.18 -4.41 -10.48
N LEU A 37 0.03 -4.91 -10.93
CA LEU A 37 -0.19 -6.33 -11.15
C LEU A 37 0.64 -6.86 -12.33
N ALA A 38 0.66 -6.17 -13.47
CA ALA A 38 1.52 -6.52 -14.59
C ALA A 38 2.98 -6.59 -14.14
N TYR A 39 3.41 -5.60 -13.37
CA TYR A 39 4.77 -5.52 -12.84
C TYR A 39 5.12 -6.66 -11.87
N LEU A 40 4.14 -7.13 -11.09
CA LEU A 40 4.26 -8.29 -10.21
C LEU A 40 4.35 -9.60 -11.02
N LEU A 41 3.59 -9.70 -12.11
CA LEU A 41 3.48 -10.90 -12.94
C LEU A 41 4.57 -11.01 -14.02
N ASP A 42 5.24 -9.91 -14.37
CA ASP A 42 6.27 -9.84 -15.41
C ASP A 42 7.41 -10.89 -15.24
N PRO A 43 7.99 -11.10 -14.03
CA PRO A 43 9.00 -12.15 -13.85
C PRO A 43 8.48 -13.57 -14.09
N LEU A 44 7.18 -13.80 -13.85
CA LEU A 44 6.56 -15.09 -14.14
C LEU A 44 6.45 -15.27 -15.66
N ALA A 45 6.12 -14.21 -16.40
CA ALA A 45 6.10 -14.24 -17.86
C ALA A 45 7.49 -14.52 -18.43
N ASP A 46 8.53 -13.86 -17.92
CA ASP A 46 9.92 -14.11 -18.31
C ASP A 46 10.36 -15.55 -18.04
N ARG A 47 9.97 -16.12 -16.89
CA ARG A 47 10.26 -17.53 -16.56
C ARG A 47 9.57 -18.49 -17.53
N LEU A 48 8.32 -18.22 -17.92
CA LEU A 48 7.61 -19.01 -18.92
C LEU A 48 8.23 -18.87 -20.32
N GLN A 49 8.71 -17.68 -20.68
CA GLN A 49 9.43 -17.46 -21.94
C GLN A 49 10.72 -18.26 -22.00
N LYS A 50 11.47 -18.34 -20.89
CA LYS A 50 12.69 -19.16 -20.79
C LYS A 50 12.43 -20.66 -20.98
N ILE A 51 11.21 -21.13 -20.74
CA ILE A 51 10.78 -22.53 -20.94
C ILE A 51 10.31 -22.77 -22.41
N GLY A 52 10.33 -21.74 -23.26
CA GLY A 52 10.04 -21.85 -24.70
C GLY A 52 8.64 -21.39 -25.11
N ILE A 53 7.84 -20.86 -24.19
CA ILE A 53 6.52 -20.31 -24.51
C ILE A 53 6.71 -18.91 -25.10
N GLY A 54 6.23 -18.66 -26.33
CA GLY A 54 6.26 -17.31 -26.91
C GLY A 54 5.54 -16.29 -26.03
N ARG A 55 5.98 -15.03 -26.02
CA ARG A 55 5.46 -13.99 -25.11
C ARG A 55 3.93 -13.92 -25.03
N LEU A 56 3.26 -13.93 -26.18
CA LEU A 56 1.80 -13.90 -26.23
C LEU A 56 1.18 -15.09 -25.49
N GLY A 57 1.73 -16.30 -25.65
CA GLY A 57 1.29 -17.50 -24.95
C GLY A 57 1.55 -17.42 -23.45
N ALA A 58 2.71 -16.90 -23.04
CA ALA A 58 3.06 -16.72 -21.63
C ALA A 58 2.10 -15.71 -20.96
N SER A 59 1.86 -14.57 -21.60
CA SER A 59 0.95 -13.54 -21.11
C SER A 59 -0.50 -14.01 -21.07
N LEU A 60 -0.97 -14.74 -22.09
CA LEU A 60 -2.31 -15.32 -22.11
C LEU A 60 -2.49 -16.38 -21.02
N LEU A 61 -1.53 -17.28 -20.85
CA LEU A 61 -1.58 -18.31 -19.80
C LEU A 61 -1.63 -17.67 -18.41
N ILE A 62 -0.78 -16.68 -18.15
CA ILE A 62 -0.77 -15.93 -16.90
C ILE A 62 -2.09 -15.21 -16.68
N LEU A 63 -2.64 -14.54 -17.70
CA LEU A 63 -3.93 -13.86 -17.58
C LEU A 63 -5.05 -14.86 -17.25
N VAL A 64 -5.16 -15.96 -17.99
CA VAL A 64 -6.21 -16.96 -17.76
C VAL A 64 -6.10 -17.53 -16.35
N LEU A 65 -4.89 -17.90 -15.93
CA LEU A 65 -4.65 -18.40 -14.58
C LEU A 65 -4.97 -17.36 -13.52
N PHE A 66 -4.55 -16.11 -13.73
CA PHE A 66 -4.83 -15.01 -12.83
C PHE A 66 -6.33 -14.75 -12.71
N VAL A 67 -7.05 -14.62 -13.83
CA VAL A 67 -8.50 -14.41 -13.85
C VAL A 67 -9.22 -15.58 -13.18
N LEU A 68 -8.79 -16.82 -13.42
CA LEU A 68 -9.36 -18.00 -12.78
C LEU A 68 -9.17 -17.95 -11.26
N VAL A 69 -7.93 -17.75 -10.78
CA VAL A 69 -7.61 -17.64 -9.35
C VAL A 69 -8.34 -16.46 -8.72
N PHE A 70 -8.43 -15.33 -9.43
CA PHE A 70 -9.10 -14.13 -8.96
C PHE A 70 -10.61 -14.35 -8.81
N ILE A 71 -11.27 -14.96 -9.81
CA ILE A 71 -12.70 -15.31 -9.73
C ILE A 71 -12.94 -16.29 -8.58
N ILE A 72 -12.15 -17.35 -8.45
CA ILE A 72 -12.27 -18.32 -7.35
C ILE A 72 -12.10 -17.61 -6.00
N THR A 73 -11.09 -16.74 -5.88
CA THR A 73 -10.84 -15.95 -4.66
C THR A 73 -12.03 -15.07 -4.34
N LEU A 74 -12.60 -14.36 -5.31
CA LEU A 74 -13.78 -13.53 -5.08
C LEU A 74 -15.02 -14.35 -4.69
N MET A 75 -15.25 -15.51 -5.32
CA MET A 75 -16.36 -16.40 -4.99
C MET A 75 -16.30 -16.91 -3.54
N ILE A 76 -15.11 -17.02 -2.96
CA ILE A 76 -14.93 -17.45 -1.56
C ILE A 76 -14.90 -16.24 -0.62
N LEU A 77 -14.06 -15.24 -0.95
CA LEU A 77 -13.75 -14.13 -0.08
C LEU A 77 -14.91 -13.13 0.04
N VAL A 78 -15.62 -12.83 -1.05
CA VAL A 78 -16.73 -11.86 -1.03
C VAL A 78 -17.88 -12.33 -0.14
N PRO A 79 -18.46 -13.53 -0.30
CA PRO A 79 -19.55 -13.96 0.58
C PRO A 79 -19.09 -14.09 2.03
N PHE A 80 -17.86 -14.56 2.26
CA PHE A 80 -17.27 -14.61 3.59
C PHE A 80 -17.18 -13.20 4.21
N ALA A 81 -16.64 -12.22 3.47
CA ALA A 81 -16.53 -10.85 3.93
C ALA A 81 -17.91 -10.21 4.17
N VAL A 82 -18.89 -10.41 3.29
CA VAL A 82 -20.26 -9.91 3.47
C VAL A 82 -20.89 -10.45 4.75
N GLN A 83 -20.75 -11.76 5.01
CA GLN A 83 -21.25 -12.37 6.24
C GLN A 83 -20.55 -11.80 7.48
N GLN A 84 -19.23 -11.68 7.46
CA GLN A 84 -18.46 -11.14 8.59
C GLN A 84 -18.76 -9.67 8.85
N VAL A 85 -18.87 -8.85 7.80
CA VAL A 85 -19.20 -7.43 7.91
C VAL A 85 -20.64 -7.25 8.38
N GLY A 86 -21.60 -8.01 7.84
CA GLY A 86 -22.99 -7.97 8.29
C GLY A 86 -23.12 -8.31 9.78
N ALA A 87 -22.50 -9.42 10.19
CA ALA A 87 -22.49 -9.81 11.60
C ALA A 87 -21.74 -8.82 12.50
N PHE A 88 -20.69 -8.16 12.00
CA PHE A 88 -19.99 -7.09 12.72
C PHE A 88 -20.92 -5.90 12.92
N VAL A 89 -21.53 -5.38 11.85
CA VAL A 89 -22.46 -4.23 11.88
C VAL A 89 -23.63 -4.49 12.84
N GLU A 90 -24.20 -5.68 12.83
CA GLU A 90 -25.29 -6.08 13.73
C GLU A 90 -24.85 -6.11 15.21
N ARG A 91 -23.63 -6.58 15.50
CA ARG A 91 -23.17 -6.72 16.88
C ARG A 91 -22.51 -5.46 17.44
N VAL A 92 -21.96 -4.56 16.61
CA VAL A 92 -21.25 -3.35 17.07
C VAL A 92 -22.03 -2.55 18.13
N PRO A 93 -23.34 -2.26 17.98
CA PRO A 93 -24.09 -1.55 19.01
C PRO A 93 -24.03 -2.22 20.39
N SER A 94 -24.12 -3.56 20.43
CA SER A 94 -24.00 -4.34 21.67
C SER A 94 -22.58 -4.31 22.24
N TYR A 95 -21.55 -4.38 21.39
CA TYR A 95 -20.15 -4.25 21.80
C TYR A 95 -19.90 -2.90 22.47
N VAL A 96 -20.49 -1.84 21.92
CA VAL A 96 -20.32 -0.47 22.41
C VAL A 96 -21.05 -0.23 23.71
N ALA A 97 -22.29 -0.70 23.82
CA ALA A 97 -23.03 -0.66 25.08
C ALA A 97 -22.24 -1.37 26.19
N ARG A 98 -21.66 -2.54 25.89
CA ARG A 98 -20.83 -3.27 26.85
C ARG A 98 -19.51 -2.56 27.18
N LEU A 99 -18.84 -1.94 26.20
CA LEU A 99 -17.67 -1.09 26.48
C LEU A 99 -18.02 0.09 27.38
N GLN A 100 -19.16 0.73 27.16
CA GLN A 100 -19.59 1.86 27.99
C GLN A 100 -19.92 1.43 29.41
N GLU A 101 -20.57 0.27 29.57
CA GLU A 101 -20.83 -0.35 30.87
C GLU A 101 -19.52 -0.65 31.60
N LEU A 102 -18.57 -1.34 30.96
CA LEU A 102 -17.25 -1.62 31.54
C LEU A 102 -16.47 -0.33 31.85
N ALA A 103 -16.45 0.64 30.93
CA ALA A 103 -15.85 1.93 31.20
C ALA A 103 -16.47 2.58 32.47
N SER A 104 -17.79 2.52 32.62
CA SER A 104 -18.49 3.08 33.78
C SER A 104 -18.25 2.30 35.07
N GLU A 105 -18.13 0.98 35.04
CA GLU A 105 -17.90 0.17 36.24
C GLU A 105 -16.46 0.27 36.73
N GLN A 106 -15.49 0.13 35.83
CA GLN A 106 -14.08 0.08 36.17
C GLN A 106 -13.42 1.47 36.28
N LEU A 107 -13.85 2.49 35.51
CA LEU A 107 -13.24 3.84 35.58
C LEU A 107 -13.91 4.76 36.60
N ARG A 108 -15.19 4.55 36.96
CA ARG A 108 -15.88 5.40 37.94
C ARG A 108 -15.16 5.51 39.29
N PRO A 109 -14.61 4.44 39.89
CA PRO A 109 -13.84 4.55 41.12
C PRO A 109 -12.57 5.39 40.97
N LEU A 110 -11.92 5.34 39.80
CA LEU A 110 -10.70 6.09 39.49
C LEU A 110 -11.01 7.57 39.21
N LEU A 111 -12.08 7.85 38.49
CA LEU A 111 -12.50 9.20 38.11
C LEU A 111 -13.07 9.97 39.30
N LEU A 112 -13.75 9.28 40.23
CA LEU A 112 -14.14 9.83 41.53
C LEU A 112 -12.92 10.25 42.38
N ARG A 113 -11.78 9.54 42.25
CA ARG A 113 -10.52 9.90 42.93
C ARG A 113 -9.78 11.07 42.26
N LEU A 114 -10.02 11.29 40.96
CA LEU A 114 -9.39 12.36 40.15
C LEU A 114 -10.26 13.62 40.03
N GLY A 115 -11.46 13.65 40.62
CA GLY A 115 -12.37 14.80 40.59
C GLY A 115 -13.06 15.05 39.23
N ALA A 116 -13.00 14.09 38.30
CA ALA A 116 -13.41 14.25 36.90
C ALA A 116 -14.88 13.84 36.65
N ASN A 117 -15.79 14.18 37.58
CA ASN A 117 -17.17 13.65 37.64
C ASN A 117 -18.05 13.98 36.41
N GLY A 118 -17.75 15.05 35.66
CA GLY A 118 -18.52 15.48 34.49
C GLY A 118 -18.07 14.89 33.15
N SER A 119 -16.90 14.25 33.08
CA SER A 119 -16.29 13.83 31.80
C SER A 119 -16.82 12.49 31.25
N LEU A 120 -17.39 11.63 32.11
CA LEU A 120 -17.88 10.30 31.72
C LEU A 120 -19.09 10.35 30.77
N PRO A 121 -20.16 11.12 31.04
CA PRO A 121 -21.32 11.15 30.16
C PRO A 121 -20.97 11.76 28.80
N GLU A 122 -20.10 12.79 28.78
CA GLU A 122 -19.63 13.40 27.53
C GLU A 122 -18.82 12.40 26.69
N MET A 123 -17.87 11.68 27.30
CA MET A 123 -17.11 10.63 26.61
C MET A 123 -18.01 9.52 26.05
N GLN A 124 -18.98 9.03 26.82
CA GLN A 124 -19.92 8.01 26.36
C GLN A 124 -20.75 8.50 25.16
N THR A 125 -21.19 9.76 25.20
CA THR A 125 -21.97 10.38 24.10
C THR A 125 -21.12 10.59 22.85
N SER A 126 -19.87 11.07 23.00
CA SER A 126 -18.94 11.24 21.87
C SER A 126 -18.60 9.91 21.21
N VAL A 127 -18.32 8.87 22.00
CA VAL A 127 -18.06 7.51 21.47
C VAL A 127 -19.29 6.97 20.76
N GLY A 128 -20.48 7.10 21.35
CA GLY A 128 -21.74 6.67 20.73
C GLY A 128 -22.00 7.38 19.39
N ASN A 129 -21.74 8.69 19.31
CA ASN A 129 -21.92 9.49 18.10
C ASN A 129 -20.90 9.13 17.00
N LEU A 130 -19.63 8.90 17.34
CA LEU A 130 -18.62 8.47 16.37
C LEU A 130 -18.98 7.11 15.76
N ILE A 131 -19.49 6.21 16.59
CA ILE A 131 -19.84 4.86 16.16
C ILE A 131 -21.12 4.89 15.32
N SER A 132 -22.14 5.64 15.72
CA SER A 132 -23.38 5.77 14.92
C SER A 132 -23.11 6.40 13.55
N GLN A 133 -22.22 7.40 13.49
CA GLN A 133 -21.74 7.96 12.22
C GLN A 133 -20.98 6.92 11.39
N GLY A 134 -20.10 6.13 12.02
CA GLY A 134 -19.39 5.04 11.35
C GLY A 134 -20.33 3.98 10.78
N LEU A 135 -21.32 3.54 11.55
CA LEU A 135 -22.34 2.58 11.11
C LEU A 135 -23.21 3.14 9.98
N ALA A 136 -23.63 4.41 10.08
CA ALA A 136 -24.40 5.09 9.03
C ALA A 136 -23.59 5.21 7.73
N TRP A 137 -22.29 5.50 7.82
CA TRP A 137 -21.38 5.53 6.67
C TRP A 137 -21.26 4.15 6.02
N ILE A 138 -21.06 3.08 6.82
CA ILE A 138 -21.02 1.70 6.31
C ILE A 138 -22.35 1.33 5.65
N ALA A 139 -23.48 1.63 6.28
CA ALA A 139 -24.81 1.35 5.75
C ALA A 139 -25.05 2.09 4.43
N THR A 140 -24.67 3.37 4.34
CA THR A 140 -24.77 4.18 3.11
C THR A 140 -23.87 3.63 2.02
N PHE A 141 -22.65 3.18 2.35
CA PHE A 141 -21.74 2.54 1.41
C PHE A 141 -22.32 1.23 0.88
N LEU A 142 -22.80 0.34 1.77
CA LEU A 142 -23.43 -0.93 1.39
C LEU A 142 -24.71 -0.72 0.57
N GLN A 143 -25.53 0.26 0.95
CA GLN A 143 -26.73 0.62 0.18
C GLN A 143 -26.34 1.21 -1.17
N GLY A 144 -25.31 2.05 -1.23
CA GLY A 144 -24.73 2.58 -2.46
C GLY A 144 -24.15 1.51 -3.39
N LEU A 145 -23.63 0.39 -2.85
CA LEU A 145 -23.25 -0.77 -3.65
C LEU A 145 -24.45 -1.45 -4.32
N TRP A 146 -25.61 -1.43 -3.68
CA TRP A 146 -26.81 -2.10 -4.17
C TRP A 146 -27.69 -1.21 -5.05
N SER A 147 -27.82 0.07 -4.72
CA SER A 147 -28.69 1.05 -5.39
C SER A 147 -27.94 2.03 -6.28
N GLY A 148 -26.66 2.30 -5.98
CA GLY A 148 -25.82 3.23 -6.70
C GLY A 148 -25.05 2.52 -7.80
N GLY A 149 -25.54 2.61 -9.03
CA GLY A 149 -24.82 2.11 -10.21
C GLY A 149 -23.35 2.57 -10.26
N GLN A 150 -22.99 3.70 -9.64
CA GLN A 150 -21.61 4.18 -9.52
C GLN A 150 -20.66 3.23 -8.76
N ALA A 151 -21.13 2.60 -7.67
CA ALA A 151 -20.27 1.72 -6.89
C ALA A 151 -20.11 0.36 -7.58
N LEU A 152 -21.18 -0.14 -8.23
CA LEU A 152 -21.10 -1.27 -9.16
C LEU A 152 -20.19 -0.97 -10.34
N LEU A 153 -20.25 0.23 -10.93
CA LEU A 153 -19.35 0.67 -11.99
C LEU A 153 -17.90 0.74 -11.51
N SER A 154 -17.67 1.16 -10.26
CA SER A 154 -16.33 1.22 -9.67
C SER A 154 -15.76 -0.18 -9.43
N ILE A 155 -16.56 -1.11 -8.90
CA ILE A 155 -16.18 -2.52 -8.72
C ILE A 155 -15.98 -3.18 -10.07
N PHE A 156 -16.91 -2.99 -11.01
CA PHE A 156 -16.82 -3.52 -12.37
C PHE A 156 -15.56 -3.00 -13.07
N SER A 157 -15.28 -1.70 -12.95
CA SER A 157 -14.05 -1.11 -13.46
C SER A 157 -12.83 -1.78 -12.84
N LEU A 158 -12.79 -1.95 -11.52
CA LEU A 158 -11.68 -2.63 -10.84
C LEU A 158 -11.56 -4.11 -11.25
N LEU A 159 -12.68 -4.80 -11.44
CA LEU A 159 -12.73 -6.24 -11.73
C LEU A 159 -12.44 -6.57 -13.20
N VAL A 160 -12.79 -5.68 -14.12
CA VAL A 160 -12.65 -5.88 -15.57
C VAL A 160 -11.51 -5.06 -16.16
N VAL A 161 -11.41 -3.77 -15.82
CA VAL A 161 -10.37 -2.89 -16.39
C VAL A 161 -9.00 -3.25 -15.83
N THR A 162 -8.88 -3.57 -14.53
CA THR A 162 -7.57 -3.91 -13.93
C THR A 162 -6.91 -5.12 -14.60
N PRO A 163 -7.58 -6.29 -14.77
CA PRO A 163 -6.95 -7.43 -15.44
C PRO A 163 -6.68 -7.17 -16.92
N VAL A 164 -7.56 -6.42 -17.60
CA VAL A 164 -7.36 -6.04 -19.01
C VAL A 164 -6.13 -5.15 -19.15
N VAL A 165 -5.99 -4.12 -18.32
CA VAL A 165 -4.81 -3.25 -18.30
C VAL A 165 -3.57 -4.07 -17.98
N ALA A 166 -3.63 -4.96 -16.97
CA ALA A 166 -2.50 -5.82 -16.62
C ALA A 166 -2.06 -6.71 -17.80
N PHE A 167 -3.02 -7.27 -18.55
CA PHE A 167 -2.74 -8.06 -19.73
C PHE A 167 -2.03 -7.27 -20.82
N TYR A 168 -2.61 -6.13 -21.23
CA TYR A 168 -2.01 -5.29 -22.28
C TYR A 168 -0.62 -4.83 -21.86
N MET A 169 -0.47 -4.41 -20.60
CA MET A 169 0.82 -4.03 -20.06
C MET A 169 1.83 -5.17 -20.10
N LEU A 170 1.46 -6.39 -19.72
CA LEU A 170 2.35 -7.55 -19.74
C LEU A 170 2.76 -7.96 -21.17
N VAL A 171 1.83 -7.87 -22.12
CA VAL A 171 2.07 -8.19 -23.54
C VAL A 171 2.97 -7.15 -24.20
N ASP A 172 2.70 -5.87 -23.99
CA ASP A 172 3.37 -4.78 -24.68
C ASP A 172 4.56 -4.19 -23.93
N TRP A 173 4.87 -4.64 -22.70
CA TRP A 173 5.91 -4.07 -21.84
C TRP A 173 7.24 -3.84 -22.58
N ASP A 174 7.85 -4.87 -23.19
CA ASP A 174 9.17 -4.66 -23.81
C ASP A 174 9.05 -3.82 -25.09
N ARG A 175 7.88 -3.83 -25.76
CA ARG A 175 7.66 -2.99 -26.94
C ARG A 175 7.60 -1.53 -26.52
N MET A 176 6.89 -1.23 -25.43
CA MET A 176 6.84 0.10 -24.82
C MET A 176 8.22 0.56 -24.38
N VAL A 177 8.96 -0.28 -23.65
CA VAL A 177 10.33 0.04 -23.20
C VAL A 177 11.26 0.28 -24.38
N LYS A 178 11.25 -0.57 -25.42
CA LYS A 178 12.06 -0.37 -26.64
C LYS A 178 11.71 0.92 -27.38
N THR A 179 10.43 1.30 -27.38
CA THR A 179 9.95 2.51 -28.03
C THR A 179 10.44 3.75 -27.28
N VAL A 180 10.28 3.77 -25.96
CA VAL A 180 10.82 4.85 -25.10
C VAL A 180 12.33 4.93 -25.22
N ASP A 181 13.02 3.78 -25.25
CA ASP A 181 14.47 3.69 -25.41
C ASP A 181 14.95 4.26 -26.76
N SER A 182 14.12 4.19 -27.81
CA SER A 182 14.41 4.78 -29.12
C SER A 182 14.28 6.30 -29.17
N TRP A 183 13.52 6.90 -28.24
CA TRP A 183 13.34 8.35 -28.16
C TRP A 183 14.46 9.05 -27.38
N MET A 184 15.35 8.29 -26.73
CA MET A 184 16.38 8.84 -25.89
C MET A 184 17.53 9.46 -26.71
N PRO A 185 18.03 10.64 -26.31
CA PRO A 185 19.23 11.22 -26.89
C PRO A 185 20.44 10.27 -26.77
N VAL A 186 21.13 10.02 -27.90
CA VAL A 186 22.22 9.04 -28.00
C VAL A 186 23.33 9.29 -26.97
N ARG A 187 23.69 10.56 -26.72
CA ARG A 187 24.78 10.92 -25.79
C ARG A 187 24.46 10.62 -24.32
N GLN A 188 23.18 10.66 -23.93
CA GLN A 188 22.75 10.48 -22.54
C GLN A 188 22.10 9.11 -22.28
N ARG A 189 22.01 8.25 -23.31
CA ARG A 189 21.26 6.99 -23.27
C ARG A 189 21.69 6.09 -22.12
N ASP A 190 22.99 5.93 -21.89
CA ASP A 190 23.50 5.06 -20.82
C ASP A 190 23.18 5.62 -19.42
N THR A 191 23.26 6.94 -19.26
CA THR A 191 22.88 7.62 -18.01
C THR A 191 21.39 7.46 -17.73
N ILE A 192 20.53 7.69 -18.73
CA ILE A 192 19.07 7.54 -18.55
C ILE A 192 18.71 6.08 -18.25
N ARG A 193 19.33 5.11 -18.92
CA ARG A 193 19.16 3.68 -18.63
C ARG A 193 19.66 3.29 -17.24
N ALA A 194 20.71 3.91 -16.73
CA ALA A 194 21.17 3.67 -15.36
C ALA A 194 20.11 4.15 -14.36
N ILE A 195 19.64 5.40 -14.49
CA ILE A 195 18.59 5.96 -13.63
C ILE A 195 17.30 5.13 -13.72
N ALA A 196 16.88 4.74 -14.92
CA ALA A 196 15.69 3.93 -15.13
C ALA A 196 15.80 2.56 -14.44
N ARG A 197 16.96 1.91 -14.51
CA ARG A 197 17.21 0.64 -13.80
C ARG A 197 17.21 0.81 -12.28
N ASP A 198 17.72 1.92 -11.77
CA ASP A 198 17.73 2.18 -10.33
C ASP A 198 16.29 2.47 -9.81
N ILE A 199 15.49 3.21 -10.58
CA ILE A 199 14.06 3.41 -10.29
C ILE A 199 13.31 2.07 -10.36
N ASP A 200 13.53 1.29 -11.42
CA ASP A 200 12.90 -0.01 -11.63
C ASP A 200 13.20 -0.97 -10.47
N ARG A 201 14.47 -1.09 -10.06
CA ARG A 201 14.87 -1.89 -8.89
C ARG A 201 14.17 -1.46 -7.60
N ALA A 202 14.05 -0.14 -7.38
CA ALA A 202 13.41 0.41 -6.20
C ALA A 202 11.91 0.10 -6.16
N ILE A 203 11.22 0.33 -7.27
CA ILE A 203 9.78 0.05 -7.41
C ILE A 203 9.53 -1.46 -7.36
N ALA A 204 10.35 -2.28 -8.03
CA ALA A 204 10.22 -3.73 -8.04
C ALA A 204 10.33 -4.35 -6.66
N GLY A 205 11.40 -3.99 -5.94
CA GLY A 205 11.65 -4.49 -4.59
C GLY A 205 10.48 -4.15 -3.68
N PHE A 206 10.02 -2.90 -3.72
CA PHE A 206 8.87 -2.48 -2.93
C PHE A 206 7.58 -3.22 -3.29
N VAL A 207 7.13 -3.20 -4.56
CA VAL A 207 5.83 -3.76 -4.94
C VAL A 207 5.76 -5.26 -4.63
N ARG A 208 6.82 -6.01 -4.95
CA ARG A 208 6.87 -7.46 -4.73
C ARG A 208 7.02 -7.80 -3.25
N GLY A 209 7.92 -7.10 -2.56
CA GLY A 209 8.14 -7.25 -1.13
C GLY A 209 6.87 -6.97 -0.35
N GLN A 210 6.23 -5.85 -0.63
CA GLN A 210 5.05 -5.40 0.09
C GLN A 210 3.83 -6.29 -0.19
N ALA A 211 3.65 -6.77 -1.42
CA ALA A 211 2.61 -7.76 -1.71
C ALA A 211 2.77 -9.03 -0.86
N LEU A 212 4.00 -9.53 -0.71
CA LEU A 212 4.29 -10.67 0.16
C LEU A 212 4.06 -10.36 1.64
N VAL A 213 4.49 -9.19 2.11
CA VAL A 213 4.24 -8.74 3.49
C VAL A 213 2.74 -8.71 3.79
N CYS A 214 1.93 -8.13 2.91
CA CYS A 214 0.48 -8.08 3.05
C CYS A 214 -0.16 -9.47 3.16
N ILE A 215 0.25 -10.41 2.30
CA ILE A 215 -0.26 -11.79 2.31
C ILE A 215 0.15 -12.52 3.59
N ILE A 216 1.42 -12.39 4.01
CA ILE A 216 1.94 -13.04 5.20
C ILE A 216 1.24 -12.50 6.45
N LEU A 217 1.20 -11.18 6.63
CA LEU A 217 0.57 -10.56 7.80
C LEU A 217 -0.94 -10.74 7.81
N GLY A 218 -1.60 -10.62 6.65
CA GLY A 218 -3.04 -10.86 6.55
C GLY A 218 -3.42 -12.27 6.96
N THR A 219 -2.66 -13.26 6.48
CA THR A 219 -2.85 -14.66 6.86
C THR A 219 -2.52 -14.89 8.34
N PHE A 220 -1.39 -14.38 8.81
CA PHE A 220 -0.96 -14.51 10.20
C PHE A 220 -1.98 -13.92 11.18
N TYR A 221 -2.45 -12.70 10.95
CA TYR A 221 -3.45 -12.08 11.81
C TYR A 221 -4.81 -12.75 11.69
N ALA A 222 -5.25 -13.11 10.47
CA ALA A 222 -6.54 -13.76 10.29
C ALA A 222 -6.60 -15.11 11.01
N VAL A 223 -5.55 -15.94 10.85
CA VAL A 223 -5.45 -17.24 11.52
C VAL A 223 -5.23 -17.07 13.02
N GLY A 224 -4.28 -16.22 13.44
CA GLY A 224 -3.98 -16.00 14.85
C GLY A 224 -5.19 -15.54 15.66
N LEU A 225 -5.94 -14.56 15.14
CA LEU A 225 -7.15 -14.06 15.78
C LEU A 225 -8.30 -15.06 15.73
N ALA A 226 -8.43 -15.84 14.65
CA ALA A 226 -9.44 -16.90 14.57
C ALA A 226 -9.16 -18.05 15.55
N VAL A 227 -7.89 -18.43 15.73
CA VAL A 227 -7.47 -19.51 16.65
C VAL A 227 -7.77 -19.18 18.11
N ILE A 228 -7.58 -17.93 18.54
CA ILE A 228 -7.96 -17.49 19.89
C ILE A 228 -9.47 -17.32 20.05
N GLY A 229 -10.26 -17.56 18.99
CA GLY A 229 -11.71 -17.44 19.00
C GLY A 229 -12.22 -16.00 19.02
N LEU A 230 -11.41 -15.02 18.60
CA LEU A 230 -11.85 -13.63 18.53
C LEU A 230 -12.96 -13.49 17.47
N ASN A 231 -14.09 -12.90 17.87
CA ASN A 231 -15.18 -12.61 16.95
C ASN A 231 -14.66 -11.70 15.83
N PHE A 232 -14.99 -12.06 14.58
CA PHE A 232 -14.52 -11.35 13.39
C PHE A 232 -12.99 -11.36 13.21
N GLY A 233 -12.25 -12.21 13.93
CA GLY A 233 -10.78 -12.25 13.88
C GLY A 233 -10.22 -12.42 12.46
N ALA A 234 -10.83 -13.28 11.65
CA ALA A 234 -10.45 -13.45 10.25
C ALA A 234 -10.67 -12.17 9.41
N LEU A 235 -11.82 -11.50 9.56
CA LEU A 235 -12.12 -10.24 8.87
C LEU A 235 -11.14 -9.13 9.28
N ILE A 236 -10.93 -8.96 10.58
CA ILE A 236 -10.01 -7.96 11.13
C ILE A 236 -8.59 -8.24 10.64
N GLY A 237 -8.13 -9.49 10.72
CA GLY A 237 -6.79 -9.89 10.30
C GLY A 237 -6.53 -9.72 8.81
N MET A 238 -7.46 -10.13 7.94
CA MET A 238 -7.34 -9.90 6.49
C MET A 238 -7.35 -8.41 6.15
N THR A 239 -8.20 -7.62 6.80
CA THR A 239 -8.26 -6.16 6.61
C THR A 239 -6.96 -5.51 7.07
N ALA A 240 -6.43 -5.91 8.23
CA ALA A 240 -5.15 -5.45 8.74
C ALA A 240 -4.01 -5.74 7.76
N GLY A 241 -3.90 -6.98 7.25
CA GLY A 241 -2.87 -7.34 6.27
C GLY A 241 -2.99 -6.62 4.93
N LEU A 242 -4.22 -6.42 4.43
CA LEU A 242 -4.47 -5.64 3.21
C LEU A 242 -4.04 -4.17 3.39
N LEU A 243 -4.45 -3.57 4.51
CA LEU A 243 -4.10 -2.20 4.86
C LEU A 243 -2.62 -2.02 5.23
N SER A 244 -1.91 -3.10 5.58
CA SER A 244 -0.46 -3.08 5.81
C SER A 244 0.34 -2.72 4.55
N PHE A 245 -0.31 -2.66 3.37
CA PHE A 245 0.30 -2.05 2.19
C PHE A 245 0.72 -0.61 2.48
N ILE A 246 -0.09 0.11 3.26
CA ILE A 246 0.24 1.43 3.77
C ILE A 246 0.93 1.25 5.13
N PRO A 247 2.20 1.68 5.29
CA PRO A 247 2.95 1.49 6.52
C PRO A 247 2.19 1.99 7.76
N TYR A 248 2.22 1.19 8.83
CA TYR A 248 1.55 1.40 10.12
C TYR A 248 0.02 1.39 10.10
N VAL A 249 -0.64 1.71 8.98
CA VAL A 249 -2.10 1.80 8.91
C VAL A 249 -2.75 0.45 9.19
N GLY A 250 -2.29 -0.61 8.51
CA GLY A 250 -2.88 -1.94 8.67
C GLY A 250 -2.79 -2.50 10.09
N SER A 251 -1.62 -2.42 10.70
CA SER A 251 -1.41 -2.94 12.05
C SER A 251 -2.11 -2.11 13.12
N LEU A 252 -2.12 -0.77 13.01
CA LEU A 252 -2.85 0.09 13.93
C LEU A 252 -4.36 -0.13 13.84
N THR A 253 -4.93 -0.15 12.63
CA THR A 253 -6.36 -0.41 12.44
C THR A 253 -6.73 -1.79 12.96
N GLY A 254 -5.94 -2.81 12.62
CA GLY A 254 -6.15 -4.18 13.12
C GLY A 254 -6.08 -4.26 14.65
N LEU A 255 -5.09 -3.62 15.27
CA LEU A 255 -4.91 -3.62 16.72
C LEU A 255 -6.07 -2.93 17.42
N ILE A 256 -6.48 -1.75 16.97
CA ILE A 256 -7.58 -1.00 17.58
C ILE A 256 -8.88 -1.80 17.51
N LEU A 257 -9.20 -2.37 16.33
CA LEU A 257 -10.42 -3.17 16.15
C LEU A 257 -10.39 -4.46 16.97
N SER A 258 -9.29 -5.22 16.90
CA SER A 258 -9.17 -6.49 17.62
C SER A 258 -9.16 -6.30 19.12
N MET A 259 -8.45 -5.29 19.65
CA MET A 259 -8.42 -4.99 21.08
C MET A 259 -9.79 -4.53 21.58
N GLY A 260 -10.49 -3.69 20.82
CA GLY A 260 -11.85 -3.27 21.17
C GLY A 260 -12.81 -4.47 21.29
N VAL A 261 -12.77 -5.38 20.31
CA VAL A 261 -13.58 -6.62 20.35
C VAL A 261 -13.13 -7.55 21.48
N ALA A 262 -11.82 -7.73 21.68
CA ALA A 262 -11.25 -8.63 22.67
C ALA A 262 -11.61 -8.21 24.10
N ILE A 263 -11.52 -6.90 24.40
CA ILE A 263 -11.89 -6.37 25.71
C ILE A 263 -13.34 -6.69 26.02
N VAL A 264 -14.25 -6.47 25.08
CA VAL A 264 -15.67 -6.77 25.33
C VAL A 264 -15.95 -8.27 25.44
N GLN A 265 -15.36 -9.04 24.52
CA GLN A 265 -15.67 -10.45 24.36
C GLN A 265 -15.12 -11.28 25.52
N PHE A 266 -13.90 -10.98 25.96
CA PHE A 266 -13.19 -11.83 26.90
C PHE A 266 -13.17 -11.30 28.33
N TRP A 267 -13.57 -10.04 28.59
CA TRP A 267 -13.57 -9.51 29.95
C TRP A 267 -14.39 -10.36 30.94
N PRO A 268 -13.85 -10.69 32.12
CA PRO A 268 -12.60 -10.19 32.74
C PRO A 268 -11.35 -11.07 32.50
N ASP A 269 -11.37 -12.03 31.58
CA ASP A 269 -10.21 -12.86 31.27
C ASP A 269 -9.13 -12.08 30.51
N TRP A 270 -8.14 -11.60 31.26
CA TRP A 270 -6.98 -10.88 30.74
C TRP A 270 -6.08 -11.75 29.85
N THR A 271 -6.15 -13.08 29.97
CA THR A 271 -5.28 -13.99 29.22
C THR A 271 -5.51 -13.85 27.72
N MET A 272 -6.79 -13.85 27.31
CA MET A 272 -7.17 -13.73 25.89
C MET A 272 -6.97 -12.31 25.34
N ILE A 273 -7.18 -11.29 26.18
CA ILE A 273 -6.90 -9.88 25.82
C ILE A 273 -5.40 -9.69 25.58
N LEU A 274 -4.55 -10.20 26.47
CA LEU A 274 -3.09 -10.16 26.32
C LEU A 274 -2.60 -11.05 25.18
N ALA A 275 -3.25 -12.19 24.92
CA ALA A 275 -2.96 -13.01 23.74
C ALA A 275 -3.24 -12.25 22.44
N THR A 276 -4.35 -11.52 22.36
CA THR A 276 -4.70 -10.66 21.21
C THR A 276 -3.63 -9.58 20.99
N LEU A 277 -3.23 -8.89 22.06
CA LEU A 277 -2.13 -7.92 22.01
C LEU A 277 -0.81 -8.59 21.58
N GLY A 278 -0.51 -9.77 22.13
CA GLY A 278 0.68 -10.54 21.82
C GLY A 278 0.78 -10.93 20.35
N ILE A 279 -0.33 -11.27 19.70
CA ILE A 279 -0.37 -11.53 18.25
C ILE A 279 0.06 -10.29 17.46
N PHE A 280 -0.46 -9.10 17.79
CA PHE A 280 -0.06 -7.86 17.11
C PHE A 280 1.37 -7.45 17.41
N VAL A 281 1.82 -7.56 18.67
CA VAL A 281 3.21 -7.27 19.05
C VAL A 281 4.17 -8.20 18.31
N PHE A 282 3.88 -9.50 18.26
CA PHE A 282 4.68 -10.46 17.53
C PHE A 282 4.64 -10.21 16.01
N GLY A 283 3.46 -9.95 15.45
CA GLY A 283 3.31 -9.61 14.03
C GLY A 283 4.10 -8.36 13.65
N GLN A 284 4.06 -7.30 14.45
CA GLN A 284 4.86 -6.09 14.26
C GLN A 284 6.36 -6.33 14.44
N PHE A 285 6.75 -7.17 15.41
CA PHE A 285 8.14 -7.55 15.58
C PHE A 285 8.66 -8.29 14.33
N VAL A 286 7.90 -9.27 13.84
CA VAL A 286 8.24 -10.04 12.63
C VAL A 286 8.24 -9.13 11.40
N GLU A 287 7.26 -8.24 11.26
CA GLU A 287 7.21 -7.26 10.18
C GLU A 287 8.46 -6.37 10.18
N GLY A 288 8.72 -5.66 11.29
CA GLY A 288 9.78 -4.65 11.36
C GLY A 288 11.20 -5.25 11.30
N ASN A 289 11.42 -6.42 11.90
CA ASN A 289 12.75 -6.99 12.06
C ASN A 289 13.10 -8.07 11.04
N ILE A 290 12.10 -8.73 10.43
CA ILE A 290 12.33 -9.88 9.55
C ILE A 290 11.76 -9.64 8.16
N LEU A 291 10.45 -9.38 8.05
CA LEU A 291 9.79 -9.30 6.75
C LEU A 291 10.19 -8.05 5.99
N SER A 292 10.10 -6.87 6.60
CA SER A 292 10.44 -5.60 5.95
C SER A 292 11.90 -5.59 5.48
N PRO A 293 12.93 -5.94 6.27
CA PRO A 293 14.30 -5.98 5.79
C PRO A 293 14.55 -7.03 4.68
N LYS A 294 13.93 -8.21 4.77
CA LYS A 294 14.17 -9.30 3.79
C LYS A 294 13.38 -9.16 2.49
N LEU A 295 12.17 -8.61 2.55
CA LEU A 295 11.24 -8.54 1.44
C LEU A 295 11.22 -7.17 0.78
N VAL A 296 11.24 -6.09 1.56
CA VAL A 296 11.15 -4.70 1.08
C VAL A 296 12.52 -4.01 1.06
N GLY A 297 13.35 -4.28 2.07
CA GLY A 297 14.79 -3.98 2.17
C GLY A 297 15.23 -2.58 1.77
N ASP A 298 16.50 -2.47 1.38
CA ASP A 298 17.15 -1.22 0.92
C ASP A 298 16.55 -0.65 -0.37
N SER A 299 15.61 -1.35 -1.00
CA SER A 299 15.06 -0.98 -2.31
C SER A 299 14.45 0.44 -2.31
N VAL A 300 13.89 0.88 -1.19
CA VAL A 300 13.32 2.23 -1.09
C VAL A 300 14.40 3.26 -0.68
N GLY A 301 15.29 2.93 0.27
CA GLY A 301 16.41 3.78 0.67
C GLY A 301 16.00 5.19 1.11
N LEU A 302 14.82 5.34 1.72
CA LEU A 302 14.29 6.62 2.20
C LEU A 302 14.27 6.65 3.72
N HIS A 303 14.58 7.81 4.28
CA HIS A 303 14.39 8.07 5.70
C HIS A 303 12.89 8.01 6.05
N PRO A 304 12.48 7.48 7.23
CA PRO A 304 11.07 7.34 7.61
C PRO A 304 10.25 8.62 7.49
N VAL A 305 10.85 9.78 7.82
CA VAL A 305 10.20 11.10 7.71
C VAL A 305 9.79 11.41 6.25
N TRP A 306 10.62 11.08 5.26
CA TRP A 306 10.28 11.29 3.85
C TRP A 306 9.16 10.37 3.40
N LEU A 307 9.12 9.16 3.95
CA LEU A 307 8.06 8.19 3.67
C LEU A 307 6.72 8.67 4.26
N MET A 308 6.71 9.13 5.50
CA MET A 308 5.54 9.75 6.13
C MET A 308 5.07 10.99 5.36
N PHE A 309 6.00 11.87 4.98
CA PHE A 309 5.67 13.05 4.17
C PHE A 309 5.06 12.65 2.83
N ALA A 310 5.62 11.66 2.12
CA ALA A 310 5.09 11.18 0.86
C ALA A 310 3.67 10.61 1.02
N LEU A 311 3.42 9.81 2.06
CA LEU A 311 2.09 9.27 2.34
C LEU A 311 1.05 10.38 2.54
N LEU A 312 1.39 11.40 3.34
CA LEU A 312 0.52 12.54 3.59
C LEU A 312 0.32 13.40 2.33
N ALA A 313 1.40 13.69 1.60
CA ALA A 313 1.37 14.55 0.42
C ALA A 313 0.61 13.89 -0.73
N PHE A 314 0.96 12.66 -1.13
CA PHE A 314 0.27 11.96 -2.20
C PHE A 314 -1.16 11.57 -1.80
N GLY A 315 -1.38 11.21 -0.52
CA GLY A 315 -2.71 10.97 0.02
C GLY A 315 -3.62 12.19 -0.07
N ALA A 316 -3.11 13.38 0.25
CA ALA A 316 -3.88 14.62 0.11
C ALA A 316 -4.17 14.98 -1.36
N LEU A 317 -3.22 14.75 -2.27
CA LEU A 317 -3.36 15.12 -3.68
C LEU A 317 -4.28 14.15 -4.46
N PHE A 318 -4.03 12.85 -4.33
CA PHE A 318 -4.63 11.80 -5.16
C PHE A 318 -5.48 10.80 -4.37
N GLY A 319 -5.73 11.05 -3.08
CA GLY A 319 -6.54 10.17 -2.23
C GLY A 319 -5.89 8.81 -2.04
N PHE A 320 -6.72 7.75 -2.05
CA PHE A 320 -6.27 6.37 -1.87
C PHE A 320 -5.23 5.93 -2.91
N VAL A 321 -5.40 6.32 -4.18
CA VAL A 321 -4.43 6.02 -5.24
C VAL A 321 -3.07 6.65 -4.94
N GLY A 322 -3.08 7.87 -4.39
CA GLY A 322 -1.87 8.55 -3.95
C GLY A 322 -1.17 7.84 -2.80
N LEU A 323 -1.93 7.36 -1.80
CA LEU A 323 -1.38 6.56 -0.70
C LEU A 323 -0.72 5.28 -1.22
N LEU A 324 -1.36 4.57 -2.15
CA LEU A 324 -0.82 3.34 -2.77
C LEU A 324 0.49 3.62 -3.53
N LEU A 325 0.54 4.74 -4.25
CA LEU A 325 1.70 5.12 -5.06
C LEU A 325 2.77 5.89 -4.29
N ALA A 326 2.51 6.30 -3.05
CA ALA A 326 3.37 7.21 -2.32
C ALA A 326 4.79 6.67 -2.18
N VAL A 327 4.94 5.39 -1.81
CA VAL A 327 6.26 4.78 -1.59
C VAL A 327 7.01 4.56 -2.91
N PRO A 328 6.42 3.95 -3.97
CA PRO A 328 7.07 3.85 -5.28
C PRO A 328 7.50 5.21 -5.86
N LEU A 329 6.62 6.21 -5.78
CA LEU A 329 6.92 7.55 -6.30
C LEU A 329 7.99 8.24 -5.47
N ALA A 330 7.95 8.12 -4.14
CA ALA A 330 9.00 8.65 -3.28
C ALA A 330 10.34 7.99 -3.54
N ALA A 331 10.37 6.67 -3.77
CA ALA A 331 11.59 5.93 -4.09
C ALA A 331 12.18 6.42 -5.42
N ALA A 332 11.34 6.57 -6.46
CA ALA A 332 11.74 7.10 -7.75
C ALA A 332 12.28 8.55 -7.64
N MET A 333 11.60 9.42 -6.89
CA MET A 333 12.07 10.78 -6.60
C MET A 333 13.40 10.76 -5.83
N GLY A 334 13.57 9.84 -4.89
CA GLY A 334 14.82 9.66 -4.15
C GLY A 334 16.00 9.28 -5.05
N VAL A 335 15.79 8.37 -6.00
CA VAL A 335 16.80 8.02 -7.02
C VAL A 335 17.17 9.23 -7.86
N ILE A 336 16.18 9.98 -8.36
CA ILE A 336 16.41 11.18 -9.18
C ILE A 336 17.14 12.25 -8.36
N ALA A 337 16.75 12.48 -7.10
CA ALA A 337 17.36 13.48 -6.22
C ALA A 337 18.83 13.13 -5.92
N ARG A 338 19.12 11.86 -5.62
CA ARG A 338 20.51 11.40 -5.40
C ARG A 338 21.36 11.59 -6.66
N PHE A 339 20.83 11.26 -7.83
CA PHE A 339 21.50 11.49 -9.10
C PHE A 339 21.72 12.99 -9.39
N ALA A 340 20.70 13.83 -9.16
CA ALA A 340 20.81 15.27 -9.34
C ALA A 340 21.86 15.89 -8.40
N LEU A 341 21.91 15.42 -7.15
CA LEU A 341 22.91 15.85 -6.17
C LEU A 341 24.32 15.42 -6.59
N SER A 342 24.51 14.17 -7.07
CA SER A 342 25.83 13.73 -7.54
C SER A 342 26.31 14.56 -8.74
N GLN A 343 25.40 14.92 -9.65
CA GLN A 343 25.72 15.80 -10.77
C GLN A 343 26.04 17.23 -10.32
N TYR A 344 25.32 17.75 -9.33
CA TYR A 344 25.61 19.07 -8.74
C TYR A 344 26.99 19.10 -8.08
N LEU A 345 27.33 18.11 -7.26
CA LEU A 345 28.63 18.01 -6.59
C LEU A 345 29.80 17.77 -7.57
N ALA A 346 29.52 17.13 -8.72
CA ALA A 346 30.48 16.99 -9.80
C ALA A 346 30.63 18.24 -10.67
N SER A 347 29.68 19.19 -10.58
CA SER A 347 29.63 20.34 -11.47
C SER A 347 30.68 21.40 -11.11
N PRO A 348 31.15 22.19 -12.09
CA PRO A 348 32.02 23.34 -11.85
C PRO A 348 31.41 24.37 -10.90
N LEU A 349 30.08 24.43 -10.81
CA LEU A 349 29.34 25.32 -9.91
C LEU A 349 29.64 25.01 -8.43
N TYR A 350 29.84 23.74 -8.09
CA TYR A 350 30.18 23.31 -6.73
C TYR A 350 31.71 23.26 -6.51
N ARG A 351 32.46 22.73 -7.48
CA ARG A 351 33.91 22.52 -7.34
C ARG A 351 34.75 23.79 -7.49
N GLY A 352 34.18 24.87 -8.05
CA GLY A 352 34.92 26.06 -8.44
C GLY A 352 35.82 25.81 -9.67
N PRO A 353 36.31 26.86 -10.35
CA PRO A 353 37.21 26.71 -11.49
C PRO A 353 38.54 26.07 -11.05
N GLY A 354 38.84 24.85 -11.53
CA GLY A 354 40.12 24.18 -11.29
C GLY A 354 40.15 23.06 -10.23
N GLY A 355 39.01 22.68 -9.64
CA GLY A 355 38.95 21.56 -8.70
C GLY A 355 39.27 20.20 -9.35
N PRO A 356 39.92 19.25 -8.64
CA PRO A 356 40.31 17.96 -9.20
C PRO A 356 39.09 17.16 -9.68
N VAL A 357 39.22 16.52 -10.84
CA VAL A 357 38.18 15.66 -11.41
C VAL A 357 38.14 14.35 -10.62
N ILE A 358 37.26 14.28 -9.61
CA ILE A 358 36.95 12.99 -8.97
C ILE A 358 36.07 12.21 -9.94
N ILE A 359 36.68 11.24 -10.63
CA ILE A 359 35.96 10.17 -11.32
C ILE A 359 35.47 9.24 -10.23
N HIS A 360 34.17 9.23 -9.96
CA HIS A 360 33.61 8.16 -9.14
C HIS A 360 33.91 6.83 -9.87
N PRO A 361 34.57 5.85 -9.22
CA PRO A 361 34.70 4.55 -9.83
C PRO A 361 33.28 4.06 -10.13
N LYS A 362 33.10 3.57 -11.36
CA LYS A 362 31.94 2.76 -11.73
C LYS A 362 31.72 1.78 -10.58
N VAL A 363 30.49 1.69 -10.07
CA VAL A 363 30.13 0.61 -9.14
C VAL A 363 30.34 -0.69 -9.92
N GLU A 364 31.55 -1.24 -9.84
CA GLU A 364 31.86 -2.58 -10.28
C GLU A 364 30.99 -3.51 -9.44
N ASP A 365 30.38 -4.47 -10.14
CA ASP A 365 29.61 -5.54 -9.55
C ASP A 365 30.37 -6.07 -8.33
N LYS A 366 29.70 -6.13 -7.17
CA LYS A 366 30.15 -6.96 -6.06
C LYS A 366 30.21 -8.39 -6.58
N VAL A 367 31.37 -8.77 -7.12
CA VAL A 367 31.78 -10.15 -7.29
C VAL A 367 32.00 -10.69 -5.88
N ASP A 368 31.28 -11.77 -5.59
CA ASP A 368 31.47 -12.64 -4.44
C ASP A 368 32.96 -12.83 -4.13
N LEU A 369 33.38 -12.28 -3.01
CA LEU A 369 34.50 -12.76 -2.22
C LEU A 369 34.09 -12.52 -0.77
N ASP A 370 33.43 -13.50 -0.17
CA ASP A 370 33.90 -14.12 1.07
C ASP A 370 33.05 -15.37 1.39
N ALA A 371 33.79 -16.39 1.84
CA ALA A 371 33.46 -17.75 2.21
C ALA A 371 32.20 -17.98 3.07
#